data_AF-A0A0S2M3K2-F1
#
_entry.id   AF-A0A0S2M3K2-F1
#
_cell.length_a   1.000
_cell.length_b   1.000
_cell.length_c   1.000
_cell.angle_alpha   90.00
_cell.angle_beta   90.00
_cell.angle_gamma   90.00
#
_symmetry.space_group_name_H-M   'P 1'
#
loop_
_entity.id
_entity.type
_entity.pdbx_description
1 polymer ?
#
loop_
_entity_poly.entity_id
_entity_poly.type
_entity_poly.pdbx_seq_one_letter_code
_entity_poly.pdbx_strand_id
1 'polypeptide(L)'
;MDEDESFEYDVENGAEDNFAALLFGSTRGLRSERVPMTYRWRDMDPRTAETVWKHLDSWVRWLVETYRLPTSVIPDCWWRHSDIVAELYALQRAEQASYTEDDGGFGPLGFHERLEHSIARLRDLTRTAGCVSLQQHREPPVRKLPDDGPATTGLPHSTVDGANRPNSGTPGGADSDATDSGQ
;
A
#
# COMPACT_ATOMS: atom_id res chain seq x y z
N MET A 1 34.01 7.46 49.48
CA MET A 1 33.84 8.74 48.75
C MET A 1 34.35 8.42 47.38
N ASP A 2 33.41 7.99 46.56
CA ASP A 2 33.62 7.26 45.32
C ASP A 2 34.07 8.20 44.21
N GLU A 3 34.90 7.65 43.33
CA GLU A 3 35.60 8.31 42.24
C GLU A 3 34.58 8.70 41.14
N ASP A 4 34.44 10.00 40.88
CA ASP A 4 33.77 10.51 39.69
C ASP A 4 34.69 10.31 38.47
N GLU A 5 34.71 9.11 37.90
CA GLU A 5 35.22 8.87 36.54
C GLU A 5 34.23 9.48 35.53
N SER A 6 34.37 10.78 35.28
CA SER A 6 33.79 11.45 34.13
C SER A 6 34.46 10.90 32.87
N PHE A 7 33.76 10.05 32.13
CA PHE A 7 34.15 9.56 30.81
C PHE A 7 34.11 10.72 29.81
N GLU A 8 35.18 11.52 29.76
CA GLU A 8 35.39 12.55 28.76
C GLU A 8 35.65 11.85 27.42
N TYR A 9 34.63 11.81 26.57
CA TYR A 9 34.78 11.35 25.20
C TYR A 9 35.14 12.58 24.35
N ASP A 10 36.41 12.69 23.95
CA ASP A 10 36.80 13.60 22.88
C ASP A 10 36.30 13.00 21.56
N VAL A 11 35.11 13.40 21.11
CA VAL A 11 34.72 13.16 19.71
C VAL A 11 35.51 14.13 18.84
N GLU A 12 36.42 13.56 18.06
CA GLU A 12 37.07 14.23 16.94
C GLU A 12 36.00 14.80 16.01
N ASN A 13 35.98 16.13 15.94
CA ASN A 13 35.00 17.01 15.33
C ASN A 13 34.90 16.90 13.78
N GLY A 14 34.67 15.70 13.25
CA GLY A 14 34.54 15.48 11.79
C GLY A 14 33.83 14.19 11.36
N ALA A 15 33.54 13.26 12.28
CA ALA A 15 32.82 12.03 11.94
C ALA A 15 31.30 12.21 11.92
N GLU A 16 30.76 13.11 12.75
CA GLU A 16 29.30 13.34 12.85
C GLU A 16 28.74 14.07 11.63
N ASP A 17 29.49 15.02 11.07
CA ASP A 17 29.08 15.76 9.86
C ASP A 17 29.02 14.86 8.62
N ASN A 18 29.87 13.83 8.55
CA ASN A 18 29.86 12.85 7.47
C ASN A 18 28.75 11.80 7.67
N PHE A 19 28.51 11.36 8.91
CA PHE A 19 27.43 10.43 9.22
C PHE A 19 26.06 11.07 9.02
N ALA A 20 25.87 12.32 9.44
CA ALA A 20 24.65 13.08 9.21
C ALA A 20 24.45 13.42 7.73
N ALA A 21 25.52 13.72 6.98
CA ALA A 21 25.43 13.91 5.53
C ALA A 21 25.07 12.62 4.78
N LEU A 22 25.52 11.46 5.26
CA LEU A 22 25.09 10.13 4.78
C LEU A 22 23.65 9.81 5.16
N LEU A 23 23.20 10.23 6.35
CA LEU A 23 21.84 9.98 6.84
C LEU A 23 20.78 10.88 6.19
N PHE A 24 21.13 12.12 5.84
CA PHE A 24 20.19 13.15 5.37
C PHE A 24 20.52 13.70 3.97
N GLY A 25 21.37 12.99 3.21
CA GLY A 25 21.90 13.40 1.91
C GLY A 25 20.85 13.52 0.79
N SER A 26 20.30 14.72 0.63
CA SER A 26 19.79 15.35 -0.60
C SER A 26 19.16 14.44 -1.68
N THR A 27 17.84 14.29 -1.58
CA THR A 27 16.95 13.76 -2.61
C THR A 27 16.97 14.67 -3.85
N ARG A 28 17.79 14.35 -4.85
CA ARG A 28 17.64 14.97 -6.18
C ARG A 28 17.89 13.99 -7.32
N GLY A 29 16.84 13.22 -7.60
CA GLY A 29 16.32 13.20 -8.97
C GLY A 29 17.02 12.29 -9.98
N LEU A 30 17.41 11.08 -9.59
CA LEU A 30 17.47 9.98 -10.54
C LEU A 30 16.26 9.09 -10.29
N ARG A 31 15.16 9.35 -11.01
CA ARG A 31 14.09 8.36 -11.13
C ARG A 31 14.69 7.17 -11.85
N SER A 32 15.32 6.29 -11.06
CA SER A 32 15.77 4.98 -11.49
C SER A 32 14.62 4.37 -12.27
N GLU A 33 14.94 3.81 -13.43
CA GLU A 33 14.06 3.05 -14.31
C GLU A 33 13.66 1.77 -13.55
N ARG A 34 12.86 1.98 -12.49
CA ARG A 34 12.67 1.03 -11.40
C ARG A 34 11.76 -0.05 -11.91
N VAL A 35 12.29 -1.26 -11.98
CA VAL A 35 11.49 -2.50 -11.98
C VAL A 35 10.40 -2.32 -10.92
N PRO A 36 9.11 -2.52 -11.26
CA PRO A 36 8.04 -2.32 -10.31
C PRO A 36 8.33 -3.12 -9.05
N MET A 37 8.53 -2.41 -7.93
CA MET A 37 8.81 -3.04 -6.66
C MET A 37 7.68 -4.01 -6.36
N THR A 38 6.43 -3.55 -6.40
CA THR A 38 5.25 -4.37 -6.10
C THR A 38 4.56 -4.89 -7.36
N TYR A 39 4.58 -6.21 -7.54
CA TYR A 39 3.69 -6.88 -8.50
C TYR A 39 2.35 -7.18 -7.83
N ARG A 40 1.26 -7.07 -8.59
CA ARG A 40 -0.03 -7.61 -8.15
C ARG A 40 0.04 -9.12 -8.19
N TRP A 41 0.13 -9.76 -7.03
CA TRP A 41 0.32 -11.21 -6.93
C TRP A 41 -0.78 -12.05 -7.59
N ARG A 42 -2.01 -11.52 -7.70
CA ARG A 42 -3.12 -12.19 -8.39
C ARG A 42 -2.97 -12.22 -9.91
N ASP A 43 -2.16 -11.32 -10.46
CA ASP A 43 -2.05 -11.10 -11.90
C ASP A 43 -0.70 -11.59 -12.45
N MET A 44 0.06 -12.37 -11.68
CA MET A 44 1.39 -12.85 -12.07
C MET A 44 1.31 -14.02 -13.06
N ASP A 45 2.14 -13.98 -14.11
CA ASP A 45 2.42 -15.14 -14.95
C ASP A 45 3.07 -16.27 -14.11
N PRO A 46 2.79 -17.56 -14.39
CA PRO A 46 3.32 -18.68 -13.62
C PRO A 46 4.84 -18.67 -13.43
N ARG A 47 5.61 -18.23 -14.44
CA ARG A 47 7.08 -18.17 -14.33
C ARG A 47 7.52 -17.11 -13.31
N THR A 48 6.90 -15.93 -13.36
CA THR A 48 7.17 -14.86 -12.40
C THR A 48 6.74 -15.27 -11.00
N ALA A 49 5.58 -15.92 -10.87
CA ALA A 49 5.07 -16.39 -9.60
C ALA A 49 6.04 -17.37 -8.92
N GLU A 50 6.63 -18.31 -9.66
CA GLU A 50 7.62 -19.25 -9.10
C GLU A 50 8.82 -18.54 -8.50
N THR A 51 9.40 -17.58 -9.21
CA THR A 51 10.52 -16.79 -8.72
C THR A 51 10.12 -16.00 -7.48
N VAL A 52 8.99 -15.31 -7.52
CA VAL A 52 8.47 -14.54 -6.38
C VAL A 52 8.25 -15.41 -5.15
N TRP A 53 7.71 -16.63 -5.31
CA TRP A 53 7.50 -17.55 -4.20
C TRP A 53 8.79 -18.07 -3.58
N LYS A 54 9.85 -18.30 -4.36
CA LYS A 54 11.17 -18.65 -3.83
C LYS A 54 11.78 -17.51 -2.99
N HIS A 55 11.64 -16.28 -3.47
CA HIS A 55 12.08 -15.10 -2.71
C HIS A 55 11.25 -14.89 -1.44
N LEU A 56 9.93 -15.10 -1.51
CA LEU A 56 9.07 -15.03 -0.34
C LEU A 56 9.43 -16.09 0.70
N ASP A 57 9.61 -17.35 0.30
CA ASP A 57 10.00 -18.43 1.22
C ASP A 57 11.31 -18.11 1.95
N SER A 58 12.33 -17.66 1.22
CA SER A 58 13.63 -17.28 1.81
C SER A 58 13.48 -16.14 2.82
N TRP A 59 12.67 -15.13 2.49
CA TRP A 59 12.41 -14.00 3.37
C TRP A 59 11.58 -14.37 4.60
N VAL A 60 10.57 -15.25 4.46
CA VAL A 60 9.78 -15.74 5.59
C VAL A 60 10.65 -16.52 6.57
N ARG A 61 11.59 -17.34 6.08
CA ARG A 61 12.56 -18.04 6.95
C ARG A 61 13.41 -17.06 7.75
N TRP A 62 13.98 -16.06 7.07
CA TRP A 62 14.72 -14.98 7.74
C TRP A 62 13.85 -14.26 8.79
N LEU A 63 12.60 -13.94 8.48
CA LEU A 63 11.68 -13.25 9.39
C LEU A 63 11.42 -14.10 10.64
N VAL A 64 11.10 -15.38 10.46
CA VAL A 64 10.82 -16.32 11.55
C VAL A 64 12.05 -16.48 12.44
N GLU A 65 13.23 -16.65 11.85
CA GLU A 65 14.49 -16.83 12.60
C GLU A 65 14.90 -15.55 13.35
N THR A 66 14.81 -14.39 12.69
CA THR A 66 15.24 -13.10 13.23
C THR A 66 14.35 -12.64 14.38
N TYR A 67 13.02 -12.71 14.20
CA TYR A 67 12.05 -12.26 15.19
C TYR A 67 11.55 -13.39 16.10
N ARG A 68 12.11 -14.60 15.96
CA ARG A 68 11.75 -15.81 16.73
C ARG A 68 10.26 -16.07 16.75
N LEU A 69 9.62 -15.96 15.58
CA LEU A 69 8.17 -16.08 15.47
C LEU A 69 7.75 -17.56 15.68
N PRO A 70 6.84 -17.85 16.62
CA PRO A 70 6.38 -19.22 16.84
C PRO A 70 5.39 -19.66 15.74
N THR A 71 5.15 -20.97 15.66
CA THR A 71 4.18 -21.56 14.72
C THR A 71 2.75 -21.04 14.89
N SER A 72 2.42 -20.50 16.07
CA SER A 72 1.14 -19.83 16.33
C SER A 72 0.98 -18.47 15.64
N VAL A 73 2.07 -17.88 15.13
CA VAL A 73 2.05 -16.67 14.30
C VAL A 73 2.14 -17.05 12.82
N ILE A 74 3.11 -17.89 12.46
CA ILE A 74 3.32 -18.35 11.08
C ILE A 74 3.43 -19.88 11.11
N PRO A 75 2.43 -20.64 10.62
CA PRO A 75 2.45 -22.09 10.65
C PRO A 75 3.41 -22.66 9.60
N ASP A 76 3.92 -23.87 9.81
CA ASP A 76 4.82 -24.56 8.85
C ASP A 76 4.16 -24.76 7.46
N CYS A 77 2.83 -24.83 7.43
CA CYS A 77 2.02 -24.94 6.23
C CYS A 77 1.55 -23.57 5.68
N TRP A 78 2.16 -22.45 6.07
CA TRP A 78 1.74 -21.08 5.69
C TRP A 78 1.46 -20.90 4.20
N TRP A 79 2.26 -21.53 3.34
CA TRP A 79 2.14 -21.46 1.88
C TRP A 79 0.85 -22.08 1.31
N ARG A 80 0.11 -22.86 2.12
CA ARG A 80 -1.20 -23.42 1.78
C ARG A 80 -2.36 -22.49 2.18
N HIS A 81 -2.07 -21.38 2.84
CA HIS A 81 -3.07 -20.43 3.35
C HIS A 81 -2.93 -19.11 2.60
N SER A 82 -3.81 -18.89 1.62
CA SER A 82 -3.69 -17.75 0.69
C SER A 82 -3.80 -16.38 1.37
N ASP A 83 -4.54 -16.29 2.47
CA ASP A 83 -4.64 -15.12 3.34
C ASP A 83 -3.33 -14.85 4.08
N ILE A 84 -2.70 -15.87 4.64
CA ILE A 84 -1.38 -15.78 5.27
C ILE A 84 -0.31 -15.40 4.23
N VAL A 85 -0.32 -16.04 3.07
CA VAL A 85 0.58 -15.71 1.94
C VAL A 85 0.42 -14.25 1.53
N ALA A 86 -0.82 -13.76 1.42
CA ALA A 86 -1.08 -12.37 1.02
C ALA A 86 -0.52 -11.36 2.05
N GLU A 87 -0.72 -11.62 3.34
CA GLU A 87 -0.18 -10.78 4.43
C GLU A 87 1.36 -10.80 4.44
N LEU A 88 1.98 -11.98 4.34
CA LEU A 88 3.44 -12.12 4.29
C LEU A 88 4.05 -11.47 3.04
N TYR A 89 3.41 -11.62 1.89
CA TYR A 89 3.85 -10.95 0.67
C TYR A 89 3.80 -9.43 0.85
N ALA A 90 2.69 -8.88 1.35
CA ALA A 90 2.57 -7.44 1.60
C ALA A 90 3.66 -6.93 2.57
N LEU A 91 3.96 -7.70 3.61
CA LEU A 91 5.00 -7.35 4.58
C LEU A 91 6.40 -7.37 3.97
N GLN A 92 6.75 -8.38 3.16
CA GLN A 92 8.00 -8.40 2.39
C GLN A 92 8.11 -7.18 1.47
N ARG A 93 7.02 -6.80 0.81
CA ARG A 93 7.01 -5.62 -0.06
C ARG A 93 7.25 -4.33 0.72
N ALA A 94 6.67 -4.22 1.92
CA ALA A 94 6.86 -3.08 2.80
C ALA A 94 8.31 -3.00 3.33
N GLU A 95 8.91 -4.14 3.67
CA GLU A 95 10.31 -4.23 4.08
C GLU A 95 11.24 -3.72 2.97
N GLN A 96 11.10 -4.24 1.76
CA GLN A 96 11.94 -3.82 0.63
C GLN A 96 11.77 -2.35 0.26
N ALA A 97 10.56 -1.80 0.40
CA ALA A 97 10.31 -0.37 0.18
C ALA A 97 10.96 0.51 1.25
N SER A 98 11.19 -0.03 2.45
CA SER A 98 11.73 0.68 3.60
C SER A 98 13.25 0.92 3.51
N TYR A 99 13.94 0.22 2.61
CA TYR A 99 15.39 0.35 2.39
C TYR A 99 15.72 0.94 1.01
N THR A 100 14.81 1.74 0.44
CA THR A 100 15.08 2.42 -0.84
C THR A 100 15.93 3.66 -0.64
N GLU A 101 16.76 4.00 -1.63
CA GLU A 101 17.68 5.16 -1.57
C GLU A 101 16.96 6.51 -1.41
N ASP A 102 15.65 6.57 -1.73
CA ASP A 102 14.84 7.78 -1.56
C ASP A 102 14.21 7.89 -0.15
N ASP A 103 14.42 6.91 0.73
CA ASP A 103 13.87 6.95 2.08
C ASP A 103 14.69 7.89 2.97
N GLY A 104 13.99 8.78 3.70
CA GLY A 104 14.61 9.78 4.59
C GLY A 104 15.19 9.20 5.88
N GLY A 105 15.46 7.89 5.95
CA GLY A 105 16.00 7.16 7.10
C GLY A 105 14.94 6.60 8.06
N PHE A 106 13.65 6.85 7.82
CA PHE A 106 12.56 6.44 8.72
C PHE A 106 11.86 5.15 8.28
N GLY A 107 12.07 4.71 7.04
CA GLY A 107 11.49 3.51 6.47
C GLY A 107 11.70 2.27 7.35
N PRO A 108 12.92 1.96 7.80
CA PRO A 108 13.19 0.78 8.62
C PRO A 108 12.42 0.79 9.94
N LEU A 109 12.30 1.96 10.60
CA LEU A 109 11.48 2.09 11.80
C LEU A 109 10.00 1.87 11.48
N GLY A 110 9.50 2.51 10.42
CA GLY A 110 8.11 2.37 9.98
C GLY A 110 7.76 0.92 9.59
N PHE A 111 8.72 0.14 9.08
CA PHE A 111 8.51 -1.29 8.87
C PHE A 111 8.23 -2.02 10.18
N HIS A 112 9.02 -1.76 11.23
CA HIS A 112 8.84 -2.41 12.53
C HIS A 112 7.51 -2.05 13.20
N GLU A 113 7.06 -0.79 13.07
CA GLU A 113 5.74 -0.36 13.53
C GLU A 113 4.61 -1.13 12.82
N ARG A 114 4.73 -1.33 11.50
CA ARG A 114 3.76 -2.13 10.72
C ARG A 114 3.85 -3.63 11.03
N LEU A 115 5.05 -4.14 11.31
CA LEU A 115 5.30 -5.54 11.63
C LEU A 115 4.49 -5.98 12.86
N GLU A 116 4.39 -5.15 13.90
CA GLU A 116 3.58 -5.46 15.08
C GLU A 116 2.11 -5.73 14.72
N HIS A 117 1.52 -4.84 13.92
CA HIS A 117 0.14 -5.00 13.45
C HIS A 117 -0.03 -6.23 12.55
N SER A 118 0.94 -6.51 11.69
CA SER A 118 0.95 -7.71 10.86
C SER A 118 1.04 -8.99 11.70
N ILE A 119 1.89 -9.02 12.74
CA ILE A 119 1.99 -10.17 13.66
C ILE A 119 0.65 -10.44 14.35
N ALA A 120 -0.06 -9.40 14.79
CA ALA A 120 -1.39 -9.56 15.38
C ALA A 120 -2.39 -10.19 14.39
N ARG A 121 -2.44 -9.70 13.16
CA ARG A 121 -3.30 -10.29 12.10
C ARG A 121 -2.90 -11.73 11.78
N LEU A 122 -1.60 -12.01 11.66
CA LEU A 122 -1.09 -13.36 11.37
C LEU A 122 -1.48 -14.37 12.45
N ARG A 123 -1.47 -13.98 13.74
CA ARG A 123 -1.99 -14.82 14.82
C ARG A 123 -3.47 -15.16 14.64
N ASP A 124 -4.27 -14.18 14.24
CA ASP A 124 -5.70 -14.37 14.02
C ASP A 124 -5.99 -15.27 12.80
N LEU A 125 -5.26 -15.06 11.70
CA LEU A 125 -5.33 -15.89 10.50
C LEU A 125 -4.91 -17.34 10.81
N THR A 126 -3.78 -17.52 11.50
CA THR A 126 -3.26 -18.84 11.90
C THR A 126 -4.21 -19.56 12.85
N ARG A 127 -4.80 -18.85 13.82
CA ARG A 127 -5.83 -19.40 14.71
C ARG A 127 -7.06 -19.86 13.92
N THR A 128 -7.48 -19.08 12.92
CA THR A 128 -8.63 -19.40 12.06
C THR A 128 -8.34 -20.60 11.15
N ALA A 129 -7.12 -20.71 10.63
CA ALA A 129 -6.68 -21.87 9.85
C ALA A 129 -6.73 -23.16 10.67
N GLY A 130 -6.36 -23.09 11.96
CA GLY A 130 -6.49 -24.19 12.92
C GLY A 130 -5.45 -25.33 12.76
N CYS A 131 -4.56 -25.24 11.77
CA CYS A 131 -3.57 -26.28 11.46
C CYS A 131 -2.61 -26.55 12.63
N VAL A 132 -2.24 -25.50 13.37
CA VAL A 132 -1.36 -25.60 14.54
C VAL A 132 -2.03 -26.38 15.67
N SER A 133 -3.27 -26.05 16.00
CA SER A 133 -4.02 -26.74 17.07
C SER A 133 -4.30 -28.20 16.72
N LEU A 134 -4.55 -28.50 15.45
CA LEU A 134 -4.81 -29.86 14.96
C LEU A 134 -3.54 -30.68 14.74
N GLN A 135 -2.35 -30.06 14.79
CA GLN A 135 -1.07 -30.67 14.42
C GLN A 135 -1.11 -31.32 13.01
N GLN A 136 -1.99 -30.82 12.16
CA GLN A 136 -2.21 -31.31 10.81
C GLN A 136 -2.78 -30.19 9.95
N HIS A 137 -2.34 -30.11 8.69
CA HIS A 137 -2.89 -29.15 7.73
C HIS A 137 -4.39 -29.37 7.51
N ARG A 138 -5.14 -28.28 7.50
CA ARG A 138 -6.56 -28.21 7.17
C ARG A 138 -6.76 -27.23 6.03
N GLU A 139 -7.40 -27.69 4.96
CA GLU A 139 -7.67 -26.83 3.82
C GLU A 139 -8.68 -25.73 4.19
N PRO A 140 -8.42 -24.46 3.85
CA PRO A 140 -9.37 -23.38 4.06
C PRO A 140 -10.69 -23.64 3.30
N PRO A 141 -11.86 -23.43 3.93
CA PRO A 141 -13.13 -23.58 3.24
C PRO A 141 -13.28 -22.52 2.14
N VAL A 142 -13.60 -22.95 0.92
CA VAL A 142 -13.85 -22.05 -0.21
C VAL A 142 -15.23 -21.43 -0.06
N ARG A 143 -15.28 -20.11 0.24
CA ARG A 143 -16.52 -19.33 0.20
C ARG A 143 -16.73 -18.77 -1.21
N LYS A 144 -17.86 -19.11 -1.83
CA LYS A 144 -18.31 -18.46 -3.07
C LYS A 144 -19.24 -17.30 -2.71
N LEU A 145 -19.05 -16.15 -3.37
CA LEU A 145 -20.00 -15.05 -3.28
C LEU A 145 -21.21 -15.34 -4.20
N PRO A 146 -22.42 -14.89 -3.84
CA PRO A 146 -23.57 -14.92 -4.72
C PRO A 146 -23.32 -14.18 -6.05
N ASP A 147 -23.88 -14.70 -7.15
CA ASP A 147 -23.69 -14.16 -8.51
C ASP A 147 -24.57 -12.94 -8.82
N ASP A 148 -25.52 -12.58 -7.95
CA ASP A 148 -26.49 -11.51 -8.15
C ASP A 148 -25.89 -10.09 -8.06
N GLY A 149 -24.66 -9.97 -7.57
CA GLY A 149 -23.86 -8.74 -7.57
C GLY A 149 -24.54 -7.55 -6.87
N PRO A 150 -23.83 -6.43 -6.67
CA PRO A 150 -24.53 -5.20 -6.36
C PRO A 150 -25.32 -4.82 -7.61
N ALA A 151 -26.65 -4.98 -7.57
CA ALA A 151 -27.53 -4.45 -8.60
C ALA A 151 -27.11 -2.99 -8.85
N THR A 152 -26.65 -2.70 -10.07
CA THR A 152 -26.53 -1.33 -10.57
C THR A 152 -27.94 -0.79 -10.78
N THR A 153 -28.69 -0.64 -9.69
CA THR A 153 -30.00 -0.03 -9.69
C THR A 153 -29.81 1.45 -9.98
N GLY A 154 -29.89 1.78 -11.27
CA GLY A 154 -30.17 3.11 -11.81
C GLY A 154 -29.50 4.28 -11.11
N LEU A 155 -28.23 4.54 -11.44
CA LEU A 155 -27.81 5.94 -11.48
C LEU A 155 -28.67 6.60 -12.58
N PRO A 156 -29.53 7.58 -12.28
CA PRO A 156 -30.22 8.30 -13.32
C PRO A 156 -29.14 8.96 -14.16
N HIS A 157 -29.05 8.55 -15.43
CA HIS A 157 -28.32 9.29 -16.44
C HIS A 157 -28.96 10.68 -16.43
N SER A 158 -28.26 11.66 -15.86
CA SER A 158 -28.67 13.05 -15.94
C SER A 158 -28.58 13.42 -17.42
N THR A 159 -29.67 13.21 -18.16
CA THR A 159 -29.84 13.74 -19.50
C THR A 159 -29.81 15.25 -19.35
N VAL A 160 -28.63 15.83 -19.57
CA VAL A 160 -28.53 17.24 -19.90
C VAL A 160 -29.11 17.35 -21.31
N ASP A 161 -30.43 17.43 -21.40
CA ASP A 161 -31.11 17.87 -22.61
C ASP A 161 -30.77 19.35 -22.81
N GLY A 162 -29.67 19.58 -23.52
CA GLY A 162 -29.34 20.86 -24.11
C GLY A 162 -30.40 21.21 -25.16
N ALA A 163 -31.51 21.79 -24.71
CA ALA A 163 -32.51 22.38 -25.57
C ALA A 163 -31.90 23.59 -26.30
N ASN A 164 -31.27 23.33 -27.45
CA ASN A 164 -30.91 24.33 -28.43
C ASN A 164 -32.21 24.81 -29.10
N ARG A 165 -32.73 25.95 -28.66
CA ARG A 165 -33.88 26.63 -29.26
C ARG A 165 -33.40 27.40 -30.50
N PRO A 166 -33.89 27.15 -31.72
CA PRO A 166 -33.58 28.03 -32.83
C PRO A 166 -34.40 29.32 -32.70
N ASN A 167 -33.72 30.47 -32.63
CA ASN A 167 -34.36 31.77 -32.76
C ASN A 167 -34.78 31.97 -34.22
N SER A 168 -36.06 31.80 -34.51
CA SER A 168 -36.70 32.17 -35.77
C SER A 168 -36.86 33.69 -35.82
N GLY A 169 -36.02 34.34 -36.63
CA GLY A 169 -36.17 35.74 -36.97
C GLY A 169 -37.18 35.99 -38.10
N THR A 170 -37.70 37.22 -38.08
CA THR A 170 -38.40 38.00 -39.14
C THR A 170 -39.90 37.72 -39.41
N PRO A 171 -40.65 38.68 -40.04
CA PRO A 171 -40.57 40.16 -40.06
C PRO A 171 -41.93 40.88 -39.85
N GLY A 172 -41.89 42.21 -39.61
CA GLY A 172 -42.70 43.15 -40.41
C GLY A 172 -43.86 43.92 -39.76
N GLY A 173 -43.79 45.25 -39.93
CA GLY A 173 -44.90 46.21 -40.09
C GLY A 173 -45.62 46.63 -38.79
N ALA A 174 -46.09 47.85 -38.61
CA ALA A 174 -46.00 49.16 -39.27
C ALA A 174 -46.87 50.12 -38.43
N ASP A 175 -46.49 51.39 -38.38
CA ASP A 175 -47.30 52.59 -38.05
C ASP A 175 -47.90 52.68 -36.62
N SER A 176 -48.07 53.81 -35.96
CA SER A 176 -48.15 55.23 -36.32
C SER A 176 -47.90 56.00 -34.99
N ASP A 177 -47.09 57.06 -34.95
CA ASP A 177 -47.48 58.47 -35.14
C ASP A 177 -47.85 59.20 -33.83
N ALA A 178 -47.45 60.47 -33.84
CA ALA A 178 -47.92 61.62 -33.07
C ALA A 178 -47.43 61.93 -31.63
N THR A 179 -46.61 63.00 -31.59
CA THR A 179 -46.67 64.19 -30.69
C THR A 179 -46.24 64.00 -29.22
N ASP A 180 -45.60 64.94 -28.52
CA ASP A 180 -45.74 66.40 -28.48
C ASP A 180 -44.61 67.02 -27.61
N SER A 181 -44.23 68.27 -27.91
CA SER A 181 -43.65 69.34 -27.05
C SER A 181 -42.45 69.02 -26.11
N GLY A 182 -41.29 69.69 -26.15
CA GLY A 182 -41.01 71.08 -26.46
C GLY A 182 -40.92 71.92 -25.18
N GLN A 183 -39.72 72.08 -24.60
CA GLN A 183 -39.10 73.38 -24.25
C GLN A 183 -37.64 73.21 -23.82
#